data_AF-A0A255TBF8-F1
#
_entry.id   AF-A0A255TBF8-F1
#
_cell.length_a   1.000
_cell.length_b   1.000
_cell.length_c   1.000
_cell.angle_alpha   90.00
_cell.angle_beta   90.00
_cell.angle_gamma   90.00
#
_symmetry.space_group_name_H-M   'P 1'
#
loop_
_entity.id
_entity.type
_entity.pdbx_description
1 polymer ?
#
loop_
_entity_poly.entity_id
_entity_poly.type
_entity_poly.pdbx_seq_one_letter_code
_entity_poly.pdbx_strand_id
1 'polypeptide(L)'
;MYVKNLLTTLMLAFMVIIAKGSDDLPPLSVKGKHLVDDKGNPVTLHGVMDTPNRYFNGWRWQGWKPGYNGEDVEPCLNYFEKLFKALTNHDQGAYCTVFRLHLDPCWTNDPNLPLVGDGGEHNISQFSQMRLGKYWKTLIPQHFDLN
;
A
#
# COMPACT_ATOMS: atom_id res chain seq x y z
N MET A 1 29.13 40.41 -23.35
CA MET A 1 29.37 39.38 -22.30
C MET A 1 28.13 38.94 -21.53
N TYR A 2 27.00 39.67 -21.57
CA TYR A 2 25.81 39.36 -20.77
C TYR A 2 24.88 38.25 -21.33
N VAL A 3 24.85 38.04 -22.65
CA VAL A 3 23.91 37.10 -23.29
C VAL A 3 24.32 35.62 -23.09
N LYS A 4 25.63 35.34 -23.02
CA LYS A 4 26.14 33.97 -22.80
C LYS A 4 25.79 33.44 -21.42
N ASN A 5 25.86 34.29 -20.39
CA ASN A 5 25.54 33.93 -19.01
C ASN A 5 24.03 33.70 -18.84
N LEU A 6 23.19 34.51 -19.50
CA LEU A 6 21.73 34.32 -19.47
C LEU A 6 21.29 32.98 -20.09
N LEU A 7 21.90 32.58 -21.20
CA LEU A 7 21.67 31.28 -21.84
C LEU A 7 22.12 30.10 -20.98
N THR A 8 23.23 30.24 -20.23
CA THR A 8 23.68 29.19 -19.30
C THR A 8 22.75 29.08 -18.09
N THR A 9 22.27 30.21 -17.55
CA THR A 9 21.29 30.21 -16.45
C THR A 9 19.93 29.63 -16.87
N LEU A 10 19.48 29.90 -18.11
CA LEU A 10 18.25 29.30 -18.65
C LEU A 10 18.36 27.77 -18.84
N MET A 11 19.52 27.27 -19.30
CA MET A 11 19.74 25.82 -19.45
C MET A 11 19.79 25.09 -18.09
N LEU A 12 20.35 25.71 -17.05
CA LEU A 12 20.30 25.18 -15.68
C LEU A 12 18.88 25.18 -15.11
N ALA A 13 18.08 26.22 -15.38
CA ALA A 13 16.68 26.26 -14.96
C ALA A 13 15.80 25.19 -15.64
N PHE A 14 16.11 24.81 -16.89
CA PHE A 14 15.44 23.71 -17.58
C PHE A 14 15.83 22.32 -17.06
N MET A 15 17.05 22.15 -16.52
CA MET A 15 17.47 20.92 -15.84
C MET A 15 16.88 20.75 -14.43
N VAL A 16 16.35 21.81 -13.82
CA VAL A 16 15.71 21.78 -12.48
C VAL A 16 14.26 21.28 -12.54
N ILE A 17 13.71 20.99 -13.73
CA ILE A 17 12.53 20.12 -13.85
C ILE A 17 13.00 18.67 -13.72
N ILE A 18 13.56 18.36 -12.54
CA ILE A 18 13.94 17.03 -12.12
C ILE A 18 12.64 16.25 -11.93
N ALA A 19 12.50 15.19 -12.74
CA ALA A 19 11.68 14.02 -12.52
C ALA A 19 10.51 14.21 -11.55
N LYS A 20 9.34 14.59 -12.08
CA LYS A 20 8.12 14.05 -11.51
C LYS A 20 8.18 12.54 -11.72
N GLY A 21 8.41 11.78 -10.65
CA GLY A 21 8.12 10.35 -10.66
C GLY A 21 6.66 10.20 -11.05
N SER A 22 6.33 9.22 -11.89
CA SER A 22 4.93 8.91 -12.10
C SER A 22 4.33 8.44 -10.78
N ASP A 23 3.16 8.97 -10.45
CA ASP A 23 2.30 8.61 -9.32
C ASP A 23 1.93 7.10 -9.26
N ASP A 24 2.28 6.34 -10.31
CA ASP A 24 2.10 4.90 -10.43
C ASP A 24 3.29 4.13 -9.87
N LEU A 25 3.03 3.12 -9.03
CA LEU A 25 4.02 2.12 -8.65
C LEU A 25 4.73 1.61 -9.91
N PRO A 26 6.08 1.60 -9.96
CA PRO A 26 6.79 1.20 -11.16
C PRO A 26 6.31 -0.19 -11.57
N PRO A 27 5.82 -0.37 -12.82
CA PRO A 27 5.25 -1.64 -13.24
C PRO A 27 6.32 -2.72 -13.16
N LEU A 28 6.15 -3.63 -12.19
CA LEU A 28 7.01 -4.79 -12.05
C LEU A 28 6.57 -5.85 -13.05
N SER A 29 7.54 -6.44 -13.76
CA SER A 29 7.28 -7.53 -14.69
C SER A 29 8.25 -8.69 -14.46
N VAL A 30 7.92 -9.87 -14.98
CA VAL A 30 8.79 -11.03 -14.90
C VAL A 30 9.54 -11.21 -16.22
N LYS A 31 10.87 -11.25 -16.17
CA LYS A 31 11.72 -11.61 -17.31
C LYS A 31 12.59 -12.82 -16.95
N GLY A 32 12.32 -13.95 -17.59
CA GLY A 32 12.95 -15.22 -17.24
C GLY A 32 12.64 -15.60 -15.79
N LYS A 33 13.67 -15.67 -14.94
CA LYS A 33 13.55 -15.98 -13.50
C LYS A 33 13.59 -14.75 -12.58
N HIS A 34 13.62 -13.54 -13.14
CA HIS A 34 13.78 -12.31 -12.38
C HIS A 34 12.51 -11.47 -12.40
N LEU A 35 12.19 -10.86 -11.27
CA LEU A 35 11.35 -9.67 -11.24
C LEU A 35 12.20 -8.50 -11.71
N VAL A 36 11.65 -7.66 -12.58
CA VAL A 36 12.35 -6.51 -13.14
C VAL A 36 11.53 -5.23 -13.01
N ASP A 37 12.21 -4.10 -12.92
CA ASP A 37 11.61 -2.76 -13.03
C ASP A 37 11.15 -2.44 -14.47
N ASP A 38 10.59 -1.24 -14.64
CA ASP A 38 10.13 -0.70 -15.93
C ASP A 38 11.25 -0.59 -16.98
N LYS A 39 12.50 -0.44 -16.54
CA LYS A 39 13.70 -0.40 -17.38
C LYS A 39 14.26 -1.80 -17.68
N GLY A 40 13.73 -2.84 -17.05
CA GLY A 40 14.17 -4.22 -17.21
C GLY A 40 15.34 -4.62 -16.30
N ASN A 41 15.70 -3.81 -15.30
CA ASN A 41 16.72 -4.17 -14.32
C ASN A 41 16.13 -5.18 -13.32
N PRO A 42 16.87 -6.26 -12.97
CA PRO A 42 16.46 -7.17 -11.90
C PRO A 42 16.30 -6.44 -10.57
N VAL A 43 15.20 -6.70 -9.87
CA VAL A 43 14.93 -6.16 -8.53
C VAL A 43 14.71 -7.29 -7.53
N THR A 44 15.04 -7.03 -6.28
CA THR A 44 14.70 -7.90 -5.15
C THR A 44 13.77 -7.14 -4.21
N LEU A 45 12.62 -7.74 -3.93
CA LEU A 45 11.65 -7.17 -3.01
C LEU A 45 11.99 -7.59 -1.58
N HIS A 46 12.25 -6.61 -0.73
CA HIS A 46 12.47 -6.80 0.70
C HIS A 46 11.31 -6.17 1.44
N GLY A 47 10.67 -6.92 2.32
CA GLY A 47 9.45 -6.41 2.90
C GLY A 47 8.87 -7.29 3.98
N VAL A 48 7.72 -6.86 4.45
CA VAL A 48 6.95 -7.54 5.48
C VAL A 48 5.55 -7.84 4.98
N MET A 49 4.86 -8.71 5.71
CA MET A 49 3.45 -8.97 5.50
C MET A 49 2.69 -8.80 6.79
N ASP A 50 1.46 -8.29 6.70
CA ASP A 50 0.53 -8.27 7.83
C ASP A 50 -0.91 -8.38 7.28
N THR A 51 -1.82 -8.73 8.18
CA THR A 51 -3.25 -8.87 7.90
C THR A 51 -3.99 -7.78 8.68
N PRO A 52 -4.76 -6.89 8.02
CA PRO A 52 -5.56 -5.87 8.69
C PRO A 52 -6.78 -6.48 9.37
N ASN A 53 -6.54 -7.35 10.34
CA ASN A 53 -7.54 -8.03 11.13
C ASN A 53 -6.98 -8.24 12.54
N ARG A 54 -7.73 -7.81 13.56
CA ARG A 54 -7.33 -7.88 14.98
C ARG A 54 -7.07 -9.30 15.46
N TYR A 55 -7.73 -10.31 14.91
CA TYR A 55 -7.47 -11.71 15.29
C TYR A 55 -6.10 -12.16 14.79
N PHE A 56 -5.84 -11.98 13.49
CA PHE A 56 -4.60 -12.46 12.86
C PHE A 56 -3.34 -11.72 13.32
N ASN A 57 -3.49 -10.50 13.83
CA ASN A 57 -2.35 -9.77 14.39
C ASN A 57 -2.19 -9.92 15.91
N GLY A 58 -2.98 -10.79 16.57
CA GLY A 58 -2.87 -11.03 18.01
C GLY A 58 -3.39 -9.88 18.87
N TRP A 59 -4.47 -9.22 18.43
CA TRP A 59 -5.21 -8.20 19.18
C TRP A 59 -4.41 -6.92 19.47
N ARG A 60 -3.42 -6.60 18.64
CA ARG A 60 -2.45 -5.51 18.88
C ARG A 60 -3.05 -4.10 18.93
N TRP A 61 -4.22 -3.89 18.34
CA TRP A 61 -4.87 -2.58 18.27
C TRP A 61 -6.30 -2.54 18.83
N GLN A 62 -6.88 -3.70 19.14
CA GLN A 62 -8.18 -3.80 19.81
C GLN A 62 -8.32 -5.18 20.45
N GLY A 63 -8.94 -5.24 21.63
CA GLY A 63 -9.26 -6.49 22.32
C GLY A 63 -10.32 -7.33 21.59
N TRP A 64 -10.62 -8.50 22.14
CA TRP A 64 -11.63 -9.38 21.58
C TRP A 64 -13.00 -8.70 21.51
N LYS A 65 -13.67 -8.82 20.36
CA LYS A 65 -15.07 -8.46 20.15
C LYS A 65 -15.67 -9.30 19.02
N PRO A 66 -16.99 -9.52 18.99
CA PRO A 66 -17.65 -10.26 17.91
C PRO A 66 -17.74 -9.44 16.62
N GLY A 67 -17.50 -10.09 15.48
CA GLY A 67 -17.67 -9.51 14.14
C GLY A 67 -16.66 -8.42 13.78
N TYR A 68 -16.44 -8.16 12.50
CA TYR A 68 -15.60 -7.06 12.03
C TYR A 68 -16.49 -6.03 11.36
N ASN A 69 -16.57 -4.83 11.93
CA ASN A 69 -17.54 -3.81 11.54
C ASN A 69 -16.85 -2.46 11.24
N GLY A 70 -17.65 -1.42 10.96
CA GLY A 70 -17.11 -0.10 10.63
C GLY A 70 -16.24 0.51 11.73
N GLU A 71 -16.48 0.17 13.00
CA GLU A 71 -15.74 0.70 14.15
C GLU A 71 -14.32 0.10 14.26
N ASP A 72 -14.05 -1.02 13.59
CA ASP A 72 -12.71 -1.60 13.50
C ASP A 72 -11.79 -0.87 12.53
N VAL A 73 -12.36 -0.08 11.61
CA VAL A 73 -11.62 0.52 10.49
C VAL A 73 -10.58 1.51 11.00
N GLU A 74 -10.98 2.50 11.79
CA GLU A 74 -10.07 3.55 12.25
C GLU A 74 -8.95 3.02 13.17
N PRO A 75 -9.21 2.16 14.18
CA PRO A 75 -8.15 1.53 14.96
C PRO A 75 -7.15 0.73 14.11
N CYS A 76 -7.65 0.01 13.10
CA CYS A 76 -6.82 -0.73 12.16
C CYS A 76 -5.92 0.23 11.36
N LEU A 77 -6.49 1.28 10.76
CA LEU A 77 -5.74 2.28 10.01
C LEU A 77 -4.65 2.94 10.87
N ASN A 78 -4.99 3.34 12.10
CA ASN A 78 -4.04 3.94 13.03
C ASN A 78 -2.88 3.00 13.41
N TYR A 79 -3.11 1.69 13.45
CA TYR A 79 -2.06 0.71 13.71
C TYR A 79 -1.17 0.52 12.48
N PHE A 80 -1.76 0.32 11.30
CA PHE A 80 -0.99 0.14 10.07
C PHE A 80 -0.19 1.38 9.70
N GLU A 81 -0.73 2.58 9.91
CA GLU A 81 -0.04 3.84 9.72
C GLU A 81 1.26 3.93 10.54
N LYS A 82 1.25 3.42 11.78
CA LYS A 82 2.47 3.34 12.61
C LYS A 82 3.49 2.35 12.04
N LEU A 83 3.03 1.18 11.58
CA LEU A 83 3.91 0.20 10.94
C LEU A 83 4.54 0.77 9.68
N PHE A 84 3.73 1.36 8.80
CA PHE A 84 4.20 1.94 7.55
C PHE A 84 5.21 3.06 7.80
N LYS A 85 4.92 3.99 8.73
CA LYS A 85 5.87 5.04 9.14
C LYS A 85 7.19 4.48 9.65
N ALA A 86 7.19 3.38 10.38
CA ALA A 86 8.42 2.76 10.85
C ALA A 86 9.19 2.07 9.70
N LEU A 87 8.47 1.38 8.82
CA LEU A 87 9.06 0.59 7.72
C LEU A 87 9.64 1.47 6.60
N THR A 88 9.11 2.68 6.42
CA THR A 88 9.59 3.67 5.44
C THR A 88 10.62 4.65 6.03
N ASN A 89 10.87 4.60 7.34
CA ASN A 89 11.86 5.45 7.99
C ASN A 89 13.26 4.81 7.93
N HIS A 90 14.07 5.27 6.97
CA HIS A 90 15.43 4.81 6.79
C HIS A 90 16.37 5.19 7.95
N ASP A 91 16.08 6.24 8.71
CA ASP A 91 16.87 6.61 9.90
C ASP A 91 16.72 5.59 11.03
N GLN A 92 15.63 4.79 11.00
CA GLN A 92 15.43 3.64 11.90
C GLN A 92 16.04 2.34 11.35
N GLY A 93 16.73 2.40 10.21
CA GLY A 93 17.40 1.24 9.59
C GLY A 93 16.47 0.31 8.80
N ALA A 94 15.22 0.71 8.54
CA ALA A 94 14.30 -0.05 7.71
C ALA A 94 14.43 0.36 6.24
N TYR A 95 14.51 -0.61 5.32
CA TYR A 95 14.62 -0.40 3.88
C TYR A 95 13.64 -1.31 3.12
N CYS A 96 12.36 -1.28 3.52
CA CYS A 96 11.34 -2.12 2.90
C CYS A 96 10.92 -1.54 1.54
N THR A 97 10.96 -2.37 0.51
CA THR A 97 10.51 -2.06 -0.86
C THR A 97 9.16 -2.68 -1.20
N VAL A 98 8.63 -3.56 -0.34
CA VAL A 98 7.28 -4.12 -0.48
C VAL A 98 6.59 -4.26 0.88
N PHE A 99 5.28 -4.07 0.89
CA PHE A 99 4.43 -4.47 1.99
C PHE A 99 3.29 -5.32 1.44
N ARG A 100 3.14 -6.53 1.95
CA ARG A 100 2.05 -7.43 1.54
C ARG A 100 0.89 -7.34 2.53
N LEU A 101 -0.25 -6.86 2.06
CA LEU A 101 -1.52 -6.90 2.80
C LEU A 101 -2.33 -8.13 2.39
N HIS A 102 -2.72 -8.95 3.37
CA HIS A 102 -3.74 -9.97 3.18
C HIS A 102 -5.11 -9.35 3.48
N LEU A 103 -6.00 -9.19 2.49
CA LEU A 103 -7.35 -8.67 2.74
C LEU A 103 -8.31 -9.84 2.99
N ASP A 104 -8.77 -9.99 4.22
CA ASP A 104 -9.78 -10.98 4.59
C ASP A 104 -11.21 -10.49 4.23
N PRO A 105 -12.20 -11.38 4.26
CA PRO A 105 -13.60 -11.08 3.91
C PRO A 105 -14.22 -9.86 4.59
N CYS A 106 -13.73 -9.42 5.75
CA CYS A 106 -14.27 -8.21 6.37
C CYS A 106 -14.05 -6.94 5.54
N TRP A 107 -13.05 -6.92 4.65
CA TRP A 107 -12.74 -5.80 3.76
C TRP A 107 -13.41 -5.90 2.39
N THR A 108 -13.85 -7.09 2.00
CA THR A 108 -14.29 -7.36 0.63
C THR A 108 -15.73 -7.83 0.54
N ASN A 109 -16.28 -8.50 1.55
CA ASN A 109 -17.63 -9.05 1.48
C ASN A 109 -18.71 -8.06 1.92
N ASP A 110 -19.86 -8.08 1.26
CA ASP A 110 -21.02 -7.27 1.66
C ASP A 110 -21.60 -7.77 3.00
N PRO A 111 -21.60 -6.95 4.06
CA PRO A 111 -22.10 -7.37 5.38
C PRO A 111 -23.63 -7.53 5.42
N ASN A 112 -24.34 -7.07 4.40
CA ASN A 112 -25.81 -7.21 4.31
C ASN A 112 -26.23 -8.53 3.66
N LEU A 113 -25.29 -9.29 3.11
CA LEU A 113 -25.56 -10.60 2.56
C LEU A 113 -25.34 -11.68 3.63
N PRO A 114 -26.11 -12.79 3.57
CA PRO A 114 -26.02 -13.84 4.57
C PRO A 114 -24.64 -14.52 4.53
N LEU A 115 -24.05 -14.71 5.71
CA LEU A 115 -22.88 -15.56 5.86
C LEU A 115 -23.27 -17.01 5.57
N VAL A 116 -22.57 -17.68 4.65
CA VAL A 116 -22.81 -19.08 4.27
C VAL A 116 -21.56 -19.91 4.59
N GLY A 117 -21.72 -21.08 5.24
CA GLY A 117 -20.61 -21.93 5.66
C GLY A 117 -19.89 -21.40 6.91
N ASP A 118 -18.58 -21.59 6.99
CA ASP A 118 -17.70 -21.17 8.10
C ASP A 118 -17.58 -19.63 8.20
N GLY A 119 -18.65 -18.96 8.62
CA GLY A 119 -18.69 -17.50 8.76
C GLY A 119 -18.61 -16.74 7.43
N GLY A 120 -18.87 -17.40 6.29
CA GLY A 120 -18.83 -16.78 4.96
C GLY A 120 -17.44 -16.56 4.38
N GLU A 121 -16.38 -17.06 5.02
CA GLU A 121 -15.00 -16.69 4.69
C GLU A 121 -14.60 -17.07 3.25
N HIS A 122 -14.95 -18.29 2.85
CA HIS A 122 -14.61 -18.86 1.54
C HIS A 122 -15.70 -18.63 0.47
N ASN A 123 -16.78 -17.90 0.80
CA ASN A 123 -17.89 -17.70 -0.13
C ASN A 123 -17.66 -16.47 -1.02
N ILE A 124 -17.06 -16.68 -2.20
CA ILE A 124 -16.76 -15.60 -3.14
C ILE A 124 -18.00 -14.88 -3.68
N SER A 125 -19.19 -15.48 -3.61
CA SER A 125 -20.44 -14.81 -4.03
C SER A 125 -20.78 -13.57 -3.19
N GLN A 126 -20.12 -13.42 -2.04
CA GLN A 126 -20.30 -12.30 -1.13
C GLN A 126 -19.41 -11.10 -1.48
N PHE A 127 -18.48 -11.25 -2.43
CA PHE A 127 -17.54 -10.20 -2.83
C PHE A 127 -18.27 -8.94 -3.30
N SER A 128 -17.82 -7.80 -2.78
CA SER A 128 -18.28 -6.47 -3.16
C SER A 128 -17.10 -5.64 -3.65
N GLN A 129 -17.05 -5.40 -4.97
CA GLN A 129 -16.08 -4.48 -5.57
C GLN A 129 -16.19 -3.07 -4.98
N MET A 130 -17.41 -2.63 -4.65
CA MET A 130 -17.64 -1.34 -4.01
C MET A 130 -16.96 -1.27 -2.64
N ARG A 131 -17.08 -2.34 -1.84
CA ARG A 131 -16.45 -2.41 -0.52
C ARG A 131 -14.93 -2.49 -0.62
N LEU A 132 -14.40 -3.31 -1.52
CA LEU A 132 -12.98 -3.33 -1.82
C LEU A 132 -12.48 -1.93 -2.21
N GLY A 133 -13.15 -1.26 -3.15
CA GLY A 133 -12.76 0.08 -3.59
C GLY A 133 -12.82 1.14 -2.48
N LYS A 134 -13.79 1.03 -1.56
CA LYS A 134 -13.89 1.88 -0.36
C LYS A 134 -12.66 1.72 0.53
N TYR A 135 -12.28 0.48 0.86
CA TYR A 135 -11.22 0.22 1.83
C TYR A 135 -9.81 0.20 1.25
N TRP A 136 -9.67 -0.11 -0.04
CA TRP A 136 -8.40 -0.04 -0.76
C TRP A 136 -7.76 1.35 -0.63
N LYS A 137 -8.58 2.40 -0.79
CA LYS A 137 -8.14 3.79 -0.65
C LYS A 137 -7.77 4.20 0.77
N THR A 138 -8.26 3.46 1.78
CA THR A 138 -7.99 3.78 3.18
C THR A 138 -6.81 2.99 3.73
N LEU A 139 -6.67 1.71 3.34
CA LEU A 139 -5.65 0.80 3.86
C LEU A 139 -4.25 1.06 3.29
N ILE A 140 -4.17 1.75 2.17
CA ILE A 140 -2.91 2.22 1.60
C ILE A 140 -2.67 3.63 2.16
N PRO A 141 -1.63 3.83 2.98
CA PRO A 141 -1.28 5.14 3.48
C PRO A 141 -1.10 6.13 2.34
N GLN A 142 -1.65 7.33 2.51
CA GLN A 142 -1.36 8.45 1.62
C GLN A 142 0.12 8.86 1.63
N HIS A 143 0.90 8.37 2.61
CA HIS A 143 2.34 8.59 2.76
C HIS A 143 3.23 7.59 2.01
N PHE A 144 2.65 6.53 1.42
CA PHE A 144 3.22 6.06 0.17
C PHE A 144 2.78 7.10 -0.84
N ASP A 145 3.58 8.13 -1.04
CA ASP A 145 3.30 9.18 -2.02
C ASP A 145 3.09 8.51 -3.39
N LEU A 146 1.82 8.32 -3.71
CA LEU A 146 1.28 8.03 -5.04
C LEU A 146 1.09 9.39 -5.75
N ASN A 147 2.19 10.15 -5.86
CA ASN A 147 2.31 11.50 -6.42
C ASN A 147 3.48 11.62 -7.42
#